data_AF-A0A971FD89-F1
#
_entry.id   AF-A0A971FD89-F1
#
_cell.length_a   1.000
_cell.length_b   1.000
_cell.length_c   1.000
_cell.angle_alpha   90.00
_cell.angle_beta   90.00
_cell.angle_gamma   90.00
#
_symmetry.space_group_name_H-M   'P 1'
#
loop_
_entity.id
_entity.type
_entity.pdbx_description
1 polymer ?
#
loop_
_entity_poly.entity_id
_entity_poly.type
_entity_poly.pdbx_seq_one_letter_code
_entity_poly.pdbx_strand_id
1 'polypeptide(L)'
;MARAVCLDDKGMMNAMARAAERAGATVVSQIRYKFGQDSPPGFTAVVMLDESHVSAHTYADLGLIALDVFTCGSTEPRDVLRYIREELNLGDVTIKECGRFLTHEAETAPAYEPEAVLVS
;
A
#
# COMPACT_ATOMS: atom_id res chain seq x y z
N MET A 1 2.19 9.35 18.10
CA MET A 1 2.55 8.20 17.24
C MET A 1 2.11 8.46 15.79
N ALA A 2 0.80 8.51 15.50
CA ALA A 2 0.28 8.71 14.13
C ALA A 2 0.86 9.93 13.38
N ARG A 3 0.91 11.11 14.03
CA ARG A 3 1.44 12.34 13.40
C ARG A 3 2.91 12.22 12.95
N ALA A 4 3.76 11.53 13.73
CA ALA A 4 5.17 11.40 13.40
C ALA A 4 5.36 10.57 12.12
N VAL A 5 4.62 9.46 12.02
CA VAL A 5 4.58 8.63 10.81
C VAL A 5 4.06 9.42 9.61
N CYS A 6 3.06 10.29 9.80
CA CYS A 6 2.52 11.15 8.75
C CYS A 6 3.50 12.24 8.25
N LEU A 7 4.67 12.41 8.86
CA LEU A 7 5.71 13.35 8.41
C LEU A 7 6.99 12.67 7.92
N ASP A 8 7.07 11.35 8.07
CA ASP A 8 8.20 10.53 7.67
C ASP A 8 7.94 9.83 6.32
N ASP A 9 7.99 10.61 5.25
CA ASP A 9 7.87 10.15 3.87
C ASP A 9 8.88 9.04 3.52
N LYS A 10 10.11 9.14 4.03
CA LYS A 10 11.19 8.19 3.77
C LYS A 10 10.93 6.88 4.52
N GLY A 11 10.53 6.95 5.79
CA GLY A 11 10.14 5.77 6.57
C GLY A 11 8.99 5.03 5.92
N MET A 12 7.92 5.74 5.56
CA MET A 12 6.75 5.15 4.88
C MET A 12 7.11 4.51 3.54
N MET A 13 7.82 5.23 2.64
CA MET A 13 8.22 4.71 1.33
C MET A 13 9.07 3.43 1.46
N ASN A 14 10.04 3.44 2.38
CA ASN A 14 10.89 2.28 2.64
C ASN A 14 10.12 1.09 3.21
N ALA A 15 9.16 1.34 4.12
CA ALA A 15 8.32 0.30 4.69
C ALA A 15 7.43 -0.34 3.63
N MET A 16 6.80 0.48 2.77
CA MET A 16 6.00 -0.02 1.64
C MET A 16 6.82 -0.88 0.68
N ALA A 17 8.04 -0.44 0.33
CA ALA A 17 8.91 -1.20 -0.57
C ALA A 17 9.34 -2.55 0.03
N ARG A 18 9.83 -2.54 1.28
CA ARG A 18 10.22 -3.78 1.98
C ARG A 18 9.05 -4.73 2.19
N ALA A 19 7.88 -4.21 2.52
CA ALA A 19 6.67 -5.01 2.69
C ALA A 19 6.25 -5.67 1.38
N ALA A 20 6.30 -4.95 0.26
CA ALA A 20 6.01 -5.49 -1.06
C ALA A 20 7.00 -6.59 -1.44
N GLU A 21 8.30 -6.36 -1.30
CA GLU A 21 9.34 -7.38 -1.55
C GLU A 21 9.17 -8.61 -0.66
N ARG A 22 8.86 -8.41 0.63
CA ARG A 22 8.62 -9.50 1.60
C ARG A 22 7.38 -10.31 1.25
N ALA A 23 6.38 -9.71 0.61
CA ALA A 23 5.18 -10.38 0.12
C ALA A 23 5.37 -11.04 -1.27
N GLY A 24 6.57 -10.92 -1.87
CA GLY A 24 6.91 -11.55 -3.14
C GLY A 24 6.71 -10.66 -4.37
N ALA A 25 6.40 -9.37 -4.21
CA ALA A 25 6.31 -8.44 -5.33
C ALA A 25 7.68 -7.90 -5.74
N THR A 26 7.83 -7.59 -7.03
CA THR A 26 9.01 -6.89 -7.56
C THR A 26 8.82 -5.38 -7.48
N VAL A 27 9.67 -4.70 -6.73
CA VAL A 27 9.71 -3.22 -6.69
C VAL A 27 10.49 -2.68 -7.88
N VAL A 28 9.84 -1.87 -8.72
CA VAL A 28 10.43 -1.28 -9.93
C VAL A 28 10.96 0.13 -9.67
N SER A 29 10.19 0.96 -8.97
CA SER A 29 10.61 2.32 -8.64
C SER A 29 9.90 2.85 -7.39
N GLN A 30 10.43 3.94 -6.83
CA GLN A 30 9.88 4.58 -5.64
C GLN A 30 9.92 6.09 -5.84
N ILE A 31 8.81 6.77 -5.51
CA ILE A 31 8.71 8.22 -5.53
C ILE A 31 7.98 8.71 -4.30
N ARG A 32 8.38 9.87 -3.79
CA ARG A 32 7.72 10.53 -2.66
C ARG A 32 7.80 12.05 -2.83
N TYR A 33 6.81 12.73 -2.29
CA TYR A 33 6.69 14.19 -2.31
C TYR A 33 6.13 14.68 -0.97
N LYS A 34 6.92 15.45 -0.23
CA LYS A 34 6.42 16.20 0.94
C LYS A 34 5.66 17.43 0.47
N PHE A 35 4.51 17.67 1.08
CA PHE A 35 3.69 18.83 0.73
C PHE A 35 4.40 20.15 1.10
N GLY A 36 4.22 21.15 0.24
CA GLY A 36 4.80 22.49 0.40
C GLY A 36 4.05 23.35 1.42
N GLN A 37 4.41 24.63 1.51
CA GLN A 37 3.86 25.56 2.50
C GLN A 37 2.37 25.89 2.29
N ASP A 38 1.86 25.73 1.07
CA ASP A 38 0.46 26.01 0.73
C ASP A 38 -0.50 24.85 1.04
N SER A 39 -0.02 23.78 1.67
CA SER A 39 -0.77 22.56 1.94
C SER A 39 -0.63 22.14 3.41
N PRO A 40 -1.66 21.46 3.98
CA PRO A 40 -1.52 20.86 5.30
C PRO A 40 -0.30 19.92 5.36
N PRO A 41 0.39 19.80 6.50
CA PRO A 41 1.56 18.94 6.62
C PRO A 41 1.24 17.47 6.30
N GLY A 42 2.04 16.88 5.44
CA GLY A 42 1.86 15.50 4.96
C GLY A 42 2.75 15.20 3.76
N PHE A 43 2.51 14.05 3.15
CA PHE A 43 3.21 13.62 1.94
C PHE A 43 2.37 12.67 1.11
N THR A 44 2.78 12.52 -0.15
CA THR A 44 2.41 11.40 -1.02
C THR A 44 3.64 10.52 -1.23
N ALA A 45 3.49 9.21 -1.18
CA ALA A 45 4.52 8.24 -1.55
C ALA A 45 3.91 7.13 -2.42
N VAL A 46 4.65 6.68 -3.43
CA VAL A 46 4.23 5.60 -4.34
C VAL A 46 5.42 4.67 -4.57
N VAL A 47 5.18 3.39 -4.38
CA VAL A 47 6.08 2.29 -4.75
C VAL A 47 5.45 1.60 -5.95
N MET A 48 6.13 1.71 -7.10
CA MET A 48 5.72 1.05 -8.32
C MET A 48 6.18 -0.41 -8.27
N LEU A 49 5.22 -1.32 -8.43
CA LEU A 49 5.49 -2.74 -8.63
C LEU A 49 5.46 -3.04 -10.14
N ASP A 50 5.82 -4.26 -10.54
CA ASP A 50 5.91 -4.64 -11.97
C ASP A 50 4.62 -4.33 -12.74
N GLU A 51 3.46 -4.70 -12.18
CA GLU A 51 2.15 -4.53 -12.82
C GLU A 51 1.13 -3.76 -11.94
N SER A 52 1.58 -3.19 -10.82
CA SER A 52 0.70 -2.64 -9.78
C SER A 52 1.43 -1.60 -8.91
N HIS A 53 0.92 -1.27 -7.71
CA HIS A 53 1.54 -0.26 -6.84
C HIS A 53 1.11 -0.35 -5.38
N VAL A 54 1.94 0.22 -4.51
CA VAL A 54 1.55 0.61 -3.15
C VAL A 54 1.67 2.13 -3.03
N SER A 55 0.60 2.83 -2.64
CA SER A 55 0.64 4.29 -2.44
C SER A 55 0.12 4.72 -1.08
N ALA A 56 0.69 5.78 -0.55
CA ALA A 56 0.28 6.39 0.71
C ALA A 56 0.08 7.91 0.55
N HIS A 57 -1.01 8.42 1.11
CA HIS A 57 -1.30 9.83 1.28
C HIS A 57 -1.51 10.12 2.77
N THR A 58 -0.84 11.15 3.30
CA THR A 58 -0.90 11.44 4.74
C THR A 58 -1.42 12.84 5.03
N TYR A 59 -2.14 12.96 6.15
CA TYR A 59 -2.72 14.20 6.65
C TYR A 59 -2.31 14.34 8.12
N ALA A 60 -1.15 14.92 8.37
CA ALA A 60 -0.50 14.86 9.69
C ALA A 60 -1.27 15.59 10.79
N ASP A 61 -2.02 16.63 10.45
CA ASP A 61 -2.88 17.36 11.40
C ASP A 61 -4.06 16.50 11.90
N LEU A 62 -4.53 15.58 11.07
CA LEU A 62 -5.60 14.63 11.40
C LEU A 62 -5.04 13.30 11.93
N GLY A 63 -3.73 13.05 11.74
CA GLY A 63 -3.12 11.76 12.03
C GLY A 63 -3.62 10.63 11.13
N LEU A 64 -4.07 10.96 9.92
CA LEU A 64 -4.67 10.00 8.99
C LEU A 64 -3.69 9.61 7.87
N ILE A 65 -3.77 8.35 7.46
CA ILE A 65 -3.04 7.77 6.35
C ILE A 65 -4.08 7.06 5.48
N ALA A 66 -4.16 7.45 4.22
CA ALA A 66 -4.83 6.66 3.19
C ALA A 66 -3.75 5.82 2.51
N LEU A 67 -3.93 4.51 2.49
CA LEU A 67 -2.98 3.55 1.93
C LEU A 67 -3.71 2.69 0.91
N ASP A 68 -3.21 2.68 -0.33
CA ASP A 68 -3.64 1.77 -1.38
C ASP A 68 -2.60 0.68 -1.52
N VAL A 69 -3.01 -0.57 -1.32
CA VAL A 69 -2.20 -1.75 -1.65
C VAL A 69 -2.85 -2.41 -2.84
N PHE A 70 -2.27 -2.23 -4.02
CA PHE A 70 -2.67 -2.92 -5.24
C PHE A 70 -1.55 -3.85 -5.66
N THR A 71 -1.83 -5.15 -5.67
CA THR A 71 -0.91 -6.20 -6.13
C THR A 71 -1.50 -6.96 -7.32
N CYS A 72 -0.69 -7.78 -7.98
CA CYS A 72 -1.11 -8.73 -9.01
C CYS A 72 -0.50 -10.11 -8.71
N GLY A 73 -1.05 -11.17 -9.32
CA GLY A 73 -0.50 -12.52 -9.22
C GLY A 73 -0.71 -13.15 -7.83
N SER A 74 0.36 -13.73 -7.28
CA SER A 74 0.36 -14.46 -5.99
C SER A 74 0.63 -13.56 -4.79
N THR A 75 0.89 -12.26 -5.02
CA THR A 75 1.17 -11.33 -3.92
C THR A 75 -0.13 -10.95 -3.23
N GLU A 76 -0.34 -11.49 -2.04
CA GLU A 76 -1.50 -11.17 -1.19
C GLU A 76 -1.37 -9.75 -0.62
N PRO A 77 -2.26 -8.79 -0.95
CA PRO A 77 -2.12 -7.42 -0.44
C PRO A 77 -2.32 -7.31 1.08
N ARG A 78 -3.05 -8.23 1.72
CA ARG A 78 -3.13 -8.26 3.20
C ARG A 78 -1.78 -8.52 3.84
N ASP A 79 -0.91 -9.30 3.20
CA ASP A 79 0.43 -9.54 3.71
C ASP A 79 1.30 -8.27 3.61
N VAL A 80 1.22 -7.54 2.50
CA VAL A 80 1.88 -6.24 2.34
C VAL A 80 1.39 -5.27 3.41
N LEU A 81 0.07 -5.12 3.59
CA LEU A 81 -0.52 -4.27 4.63
C LEU A 81 -0.05 -4.67 6.03
N ARG A 82 -0.06 -5.98 6.34
CA ARG A 82 0.41 -6.50 7.64
C ARG A 82 1.85 -6.09 7.90
N TYR A 83 2.75 -6.25 6.93
CA TYR A 83 4.16 -5.90 7.09
C TYR A 83 4.38 -4.39 7.24
N ILE A 84 3.64 -3.56 6.50
CA ILE A 84 3.67 -2.09 6.69
C ILE A 84 3.22 -1.74 8.12
N ARG A 85 2.14 -2.35 8.59
CA ARG A 85 1.59 -2.13 9.93
C ARG A 85 2.56 -2.54 11.03
N GLU A 86 3.19 -3.71 10.90
CA GLU A 86 4.22 -4.20 11.83
C GLU A 86 5.41 -3.24 11.90
N GLU A 87 5.92 -2.81 10.74
CA GLU A 87 7.14 -2.00 10.67
C GLU A 87 6.93 -0.57 11.19
N LEU A 88 5.80 0.04 10.85
CA LEU A 88 5.46 1.41 11.26
C LEU A 88 4.66 1.49 12.56
N ASN A 89 4.33 0.34 13.17
CA ASN A 89 3.48 0.22 14.35
C ASN A 89 2.16 1.00 14.18
N LEU A 90 1.45 0.77 13.06
CA LEU A 90 0.19 1.43 12.77
C LEU A 90 -0.93 0.90 13.69
N GLY A 91 -1.79 1.82 14.14
CA GLY A 91 -2.91 1.54 15.03
C GLY A 91 -4.08 0.84 14.33
N ASP A 92 -5.29 1.32 14.56
CA ASP A 92 -6.49 0.80 13.92
C ASP A 92 -6.47 1.09 12.41
N VAL A 93 -6.88 0.10 11.63
CA VAL A 93 -6.97 0.18 10.17
C VAL A 93 -8.37 -0.24 9.74
N THR A 94 -8.94 0.53 8.82
CA THR A 94 -10.17 0.15 8.11
C THR A 94 -9.74 -0.33 6.73
N ILE A 95 -10.29 -1.46 6.29
CA ILE A 95 -9.91 -2.10 5.04
C ILE A 95 -11.18 -2.25 4.18
N LYS A 96 -11.09 -1.81 2.94
CA LYS A 96 -12.04 -2.12 1.88
C LYS A 96 -11.31 -2.79 0.73
N GLU A 97 -11.75 -4.00 0.40
CA GLU A 97 -11.19 -4.78 -0.70
C GLU A 97 -12.02 -4.66 -1.97
N CYS A 98 -11.33 -4.53 -3.09
CA CYS A 98 -11.94 -4.47 -4.41
C CYS A 98 -11.11 -5.27 -5.41
N GLY A 99 -11.71 -6.32 -6.00
CA GLY A 99 -11.12 -7.02 -7.13
C GLY A 99 -11.09 -6.13 -8.38
N ARG A 100 -9.98 -6.16 -9.14
CA ARG A 100 -9.83 -5.31 -10.34
C ARG A 100 -10.62 -5.77 -11.55
N PHE A 101 -10.88 -7.07 -11.66
CA PHE A 101 -11.63 -7.69 -12.75
C PHE A 101 -12.69 -8.63 -12.20
N LEU A 102 -13.78 -8.82 -12.96
CA LEU A 102 -14.74 -9.88 -12.72
C LEU A 102 -14.18 -11.14 -13.39
N THR A 103 -13.63 -12.07 -12.60
CA THR A 103 -13.25 -13.39 -13.12
C THR A 103 -14.52 -14.23 -13.26
N HIS A 104 -14.67 -14.91 -14.40
CA HIS A 104 -15.85 -15.69 -14.73
C HIS A 104 -15.74 -17.13 -14.16
N GLU A 105 -15.24 -17.33 -12.94
CA GLU A 105 -15.06 -18.68 -12.38
C GLU A 105 -15.40 -18.75 -10.88
N ALA A 106 -16.69 -18.94 -10.61
CA ALA A 106 -17.17 -19.58 -9.38
C ALA A 106 -17.74 -20.98 -9.69
N GLU A 107 -17.15 -21.71 -10.64
CA GLU A 107 -17.48 -23.12 -10.87
C GLU A 107 -16.36 -23.78 -11.68
N THR A 108 -15.49 -24.52 -10.99
CA THR A 108 -14.54 -25.53 -11.50
C THR A 108 -13.23 -25.09 -12.19
N ALA A 109 -12.13 -24.91 -11.43
CA ALA A 109 -10.78 -25.37 -11.80
C ALA A 109 -9.72 -25.09 -10.71
N PRO A 110 -8.64 -25.88 -10.61
CA PRO A 110 -7.36 -25.43 -10.10
C PRO A 110 -6.50 -24.92 -11.27
N ALA A 111 -6.42 -23.61 -11.44
CA ALA A 111 -5.35 -22.93 -12.18
C ALA A 111 -5.26 -21.50 -11.67
N TYR A 112 -4.03 -21.10 -11.35
CA TYR A 112 -3.65 -19.79 -10.86
C TYR A 112 -4.06 -18.69 -11.85
N GLU A 113 -4.91 -17.76 -11.39
CA GLU A 113 -5.32 -16.54 -12.07
C GLU A 113 -4.72 -15.33 -11.33
N PRO A 114 -4.31 -14.24 -12.01
CA PRO A 114 -3.77 -13.06 -11.34
C PRO A 114 -4.90 -12.29 -10.66
N GLU A 115 -5.18 -12.61 -9.40
CA GLU A 115 -6.06 -11.80 -8.58
C GLU A 115 -5.31 -10.52 -8.18
N ALA A 116 -5.84 -9.40 -8.66
CA ALA A 116 -5.42 -8.09 -8.25
C ALA A 116 -6.42 -7.55 -7.23
N VAL A 117 -6.01 -7.45 -5.97
CA VAL A 117 -6.83 -6.91 -4.89
C VAL A 117 -6.30 -5.53 -4.51
N LEU A 118 -7.19 -4.53 -4.54
CA LEU A 118 -6.94 -3.21 -3.97
C LEU A 118 -7.45 -3.22 -2.53
N VAL A 119 -6.56 -2.99 -1.58
CA VAL A 119 -6.93 -2.61 -0.22
C VAL A 119 -6.86 -1.08 -0.12
N SER A 120 -8.01 -0.44 0.10
CA SER A 120 -8.16 0.99 0.39
C SER A 120 -8.77 1.22 1.77
#